data_AF-A0A554KQC2-F1
#
_entry.id   AF-A0A554KQC2-F1
#
_cell.length_a   1.000
_cell.length_b   1.000
_cell.length_c   1.000
_cell.angle_alpha   90.00
_cell.angle_beta   90.00
_cell.angle_gamma   90.00
#
_symmetry.space_group_name_H-M   'P 1'
#
loop_
_entity.id
_entity.type
_entity.pdbx_description
1 polymer ?
#
loop_
_entity_poly.entity_id
_entity_poly.type
_entity_poly.pdbx_seq_one_letter_code
_entity_poly.pdbx_strand_id
1 'polypeptide(L)'
;MNYSLFEPQILVDRFASLPENIKSSLNHPSDAEIVEQICRNNFLEDGDKILMVQQLTTLVLMGFLLPEELGREIANNLHLNLKAGQAIAEEIDRKIFTSIHADLKRVYSPLKEAAADGPGPVILGVTSAETGSVTMIPGGIAAEAEKKLKGASIQEKIAILREAATAGFASQIPNIEEHLKESEFKLYGEQKTYQDIADRSGLSLKTMVADKKTTESQAGPASEVVQKISAYFKRLPSPGELDSFFGDSSLTKLLPFGLDATALKEVQLEVVRGVTSGFSPEVMANFFAQLVKRGRLENFTAVARGAGLKESDFAPDNLRWLTNQAAAPLGIGRQTFGLA
;
A
#
# COMPACT_ATOMS: atom_id res chain seq x y z
N MET A 1 -5.17 -11.01 -1.29
CA MET A 1 -6.08 -9.99 -0.70
C MET A 1 -6.19 -10.14 0.82
N ASN A 2 -6.52 -9.08 1.58
CA ASN A 2 -6.87 -9.22 2.99
C ASN A 2 -8.39 -9.36 3.14
N TYR A 3 -8.89 -10.60 3.23
CA TYR A 3 -10.32 -10.90 3.34
C TYR A 3 -10.92 -10.52 4.70
N SER A 4 -10.09 -10.11 5.68
CA SER A 4 -10.56 -9.64 6.99
C SER A 4 -11.34 -8.32 6.93
N LEU A 5 -11.37 -7.65 5.77
CA LEU A 5 -12.05 -6.38 5.57
C LEU A 5 -13.55 -6.54 5.22
N PHE A 6 -14.00 -7.77 4.94
CA PHE A 6 -15.41 -8.02 4.64
C PHE A 6 -16.17 -8.29 5.94
N GLU A 7 -16.77 -7.23 6.51
CA GLU A 7 -17.73 -7.41 7.60
C GLU A 7 -18.89 -8.30 7.10
N PRO A 8 -19.37 -9.27 7.91
CA PRO A 8 -20.46 -10.17 7.49
C PRO A 8 -21.69 -9.43 6.99
N GLN A 9 -21.99 -8.26 7.57
CA GLN A 9 -23.13 -7.44 7.17
C GLN A 9 -22.99 -6.91 5.74
N ILE A 10 -21.79 -6.48 5.33
CA ILE A 10 -21.53 -5.99 3.97
C ILE A 10 -21.79 -7.11 2.95
N LEU A 11 -21.42 -8.35 3.27
CA LEU A 11 -21.67 -9.49 2.39
C LEU A 11 -23.18 -9.77 2.23
N VAL A 12 -23.94 -9.69 3.33
CA VAL A 12 -25.40 -9.86 3.31
C VAL A 12 -26.07 -8.76 2.51
N ASP A 13 -25.73 -7.50 2.76
CA ASP A 13 -26.30 -6.35 2.06
C ASP A 13 -25.97 -6.40 0.56
N ARG A 14 -24.72 -6.76 0.24
CA ARG A 14 -24.28 -6.91 -1.14
C ARG A 14 -25.05 -8.04 -1.81
N PHE A 15 -25.12 -9.22 -1.20
CA PHE A 15 -25.86 -10.37 -1.72
C PHE A 15 -27.34 -10.02 -1.97
N ALA A 16 -27.99 -9.32 -1.04
CA ALA A 16 -29.39 -8.90 -1.18
C ALA A 16 -29.60 -8.00 -2.40
N SER A 17 -28.63 -7.14 -2.73
CA SER A 17 -28.67 -6.22 -3.87
C SER A 17 -28.38 -6.85 -5.23
N LEU A 18 -27.90 -8.11 -5.28
CA LEU A 18 -27.52 -8.74 -6.54
C LEU A 18 -28.74 -9.07 -7.43
N PRO A 19 -28.60 -9.00 -8.76
CA PRO A 19 -29.57 -9.55 -9.71
C PRO A 19 -29.85 -11.03 -9.43
N GLU A 20 -31.10 -11.47 -9.65
CA GLU A 20 -31.52 -12.85 -9.38
C GLU A 20 -30.74 -13.90 -10.18
N ASN A 21 -30.30 -13.57 -11.40
CA ASN A 21 -29.45 -14.47 -12.19
C ASN A 21 -28.10 -14.73 -11.52
N ILE A 22 -27.50 -13.71 -10.88
CA ILE A 22 -26.24 -13.84 -10.16
C ILE A 22 -26.45 -14.57 -8.83
N LYS A 23 -27.52 -14.26 -8.09
CA LYS A 23 -27.90 -15.01 -6.87
C LYS A 23 -28.12 -16.49 -7.17
N SER A 24 -28.75 -16.78 -8.32
CA SER A 24 -28.96 -18.15 -8.77
C SER A 24 -27.64 -18.86 -9.03
N SER A 25 -26.71 -18.23 -9.75
CA SER A 25 -25.35 -18.75 -9.99
C SER A 25 -24.59 -19.00 -8.68
N LEU A 26 -24.63 -18.05 -7.73
CA LEU A 26 -23.99 -18.19 -6.41
C LEU A 26 -24.52 -19.35 -5.58
N ASN A 27 -25.80 -19.68 -5.71
CA ASN A 27 -26.45 -20.77 -4.98
C ASN A 27 -26.44 -22.10 -5.75
N HIS A 28 -26.00 -22.10 -7.01
CA HIS A 28 -26.09 -23.28 -7.85
C HIS A 28 -24.86 -24.18 -7.64
N PRO A 29 -25.02 -25.44 -7.19
CA PRO A 29 -23.89 -26.34 -6.94
C PRO A 29 -23.03 -26.60 -8.19
N SER A 30 -23.63 -26.53 -9.39
CA SER A 30 -22.89 -26.75 -10.64
C SER A 30 -21.74 -25.78 -10.84
N ASP A 31 -21.84 -24.54 -10.35
CA ASP A 31 -20.80 -23.54 -10.61
C ASP A 31 -19.53 -23.86 -9.80
N ALA A 32 -19.69 -24.37 -8.58
CA ALA A 32 -18.59 -24.88 -7.78
C ALA A 32 -17.93 -26.10 -8.44
N GLU A 33 -18.72 -27.03 -8.98
CA GLU A 33 -18.24 -28.21 -9.71
C GLU A 33 -17.53 -27.81 -11.02
N ILE A 34 -18.03 -26.79 -11.74
CA ILE A 34 -17.39 -26.25 -12.94
C ILE A 34 -16.03 -25.66 -12.60
N VAL A 35 -15.92 -24.85 -11.54
CA VAL A 35 -14.64 -24.28 -11.08
C VAL A 35 -13.67 -25.40 -10.69
N GLU A 36 -14.13 -26.40 -9.95
CA GLU A 36 -13.31 -27.55 -9.58
C GLU A 36 -12.77 -28.29 -10.82
N GLN A 37 -13.63 -28.55 -11.81
CA GLN A 37 -13.21 -29.21 -13.05
C GLN A 37 -12.20 -28.36 -13.84
N ILE A 38 -12.38 -27.04 -13.89
CA ILE A 38 -11.41 -26.12 -14.52
C ILE A 38 -10.05 -26.21 -13.82
N CYS A 39 -10.03 -26.18 -12.49
CA CYS A 39 -8.81 -26.31 -11.70
C CYS A 39 -8.09 -27.64 -11.97
N ARG A 40 -8.83 -28.76 -11.97
CA ARG A 40 -8.28 -30.09 -12.27
C ARG A 40 -7.72 -30.18 -13.70
N ASN A 41 -8.40 -29.59 -14.67
CA ASN A 41 -7.92 -29.52 -16.06
C ASN A 41 -6.63 -28.70 -16.21
N ASN A 42 -6.35 -27.80 -15.26
CA ASN A 42 -5.14 -26.99 -15.19
C ASN A 42 -4.13 -27.55 -14.15
N PHE A 43 -4.21 -28.84 -13.82
CA PHE A 43 -3.31 -29.55 -12.91
C PHE A 43 -3.29 -29.01 -11.47
N LEU A 44 -4.39 -28.38 -11.02
CA LEU A 44 -4.60 -28.03 -9.61
C LEU A 44 -5.45 -29.10 -8.94
N GLU A 45 -4.79 -30.06 -8.30
CA GLU A 45 -5.44 -31.17 -7.57
C GLU A 45 -5.63 -30.90 -6.06
N ASP A 46 -4.95 -29.88 -5.54
CA ASP A 46 -5.00 -29.49 -4.14
C ASP A 46 -6.35 -28.85 -3.79
N GLY A 47 -7.09 -29.48 -2.87
CA GLY A 47 -8.43 -29.05 -2.46
C GLY A 47 -8.46 -27.63 -1.88
N ASP A 48 -7.43 -27.22 -1.14
CA ASP A 48 -7.38 -25.88 -0.54
C ASP A 48 -7.19 -24.82 -1.63
N LYS A 49 -6.43 -25.14 -2.68
CA LYS A 49 -6.24 -24.25 -3.83
C LYS A 49 -7.52 -24.12 -4.66
N ILE A 50 -8.23 -25.23 -4.86
CA ILE A 50 -9.53 -25.22 -5.55
C ILE A 50 -10.52 -24.33 -4.79
N LEU A 51 -10.59 -24.49 -3.47
CA LEU A 51 -11.43 -23.67 -2.60
C LEU A 51 -11.09 -22.18 -2.72
N MET A 52 -9.81 -21.82 -2.78
CA MET A 52 -9.37 -20.44 -2.99
C MET A 52 -9.85 -19.87 -4.34
N VAL A 53 -9.81 -20.66 -5.43
CA VAL A 53 -10.33 -20.21 -6.74
C VAL A 53 -11.85 -20.03 -6.70
N GLN A 54 -12.57 -20.93 -6.04
CA GLN A 54 -14.02 -20.78 -5.83
C GLN A 54 -14.34 -19.49 -5.06
N GLN A 55 -13.61 -19.20 -3.98
CA GLN A 55 -13.77 -17.96 -3.22
C GLN A 55 -13.49 -16.71 -4.06
N LEU A 56 -12.41 -16.69 -4.83
CA LEU A 56 -12.09 -15.60 -5.75
C LEU A 56 -13.19 -15.41 -6.81
N THR A 57 -13.72 -16.51 -7.35
CA THR A 57 -14.83 -16.49 -8.31
C THR A 57 -16.10 -15.90 -7.68
N THR A 58 -16.44 -16.31 -6.46
CA THR A 58 -17.55 -15.74 -5.68
C THR A 58 -17.38 -14.24 -5.45
N LEU A 59 -16.16 -13.77 -5.17
CA LEU A 59 -15.89 -12.33 -5.02
C LEU A 59 -16.10 -11.54 -6.31
N VAL A 60 -15.84 -12.15 -7.48
CA VAL A 60 -16.22 -11.56 -8.77
C VAL A 60 -17.75 -11.50 -8.90
N LEU A 61 -18.46 -12.59 -8.63
CA LEU A 61 -19.93 -12.60 -8.69
C LEU A 61 -20.58 -11.58 -7.75
N MET A 62 -19.98 -11.36 -6.58
CA MET A 62 -20.44 -10.36 -5.60
C MET A 62 -20.03 -8.92 -5.96
N GLY A 63 -19.17 -8.72 -6.95
CA GLY A 63 -18.73 -7.40 -7.38
C GLY A 63 -17.60 -6.78 -6.56
N PHE A 64 -16.83 -7.59 -5.81
CA PHE A 64 -15.70 -7.12 -5.02
C PHE A 64 -14.35 -7.23 -5.74
N LEU A 65 -14.27 -8.06 -6.77
CA LEU A 65 -13.07 -8.28 -7.59
C LEU A 65 -13.45 -8.14 -9.06
N LEU A 66 -12.76 -7.34 -9.86
CA LEU A 66 -13.07 -7.23 -11.29
C LEU A 66 -12.78 -8.55 -12.03
N PRO A 67 -13.60 -8.98 -13.02
CA PRO A 67 -13.34 -10.21 -13.77
C PRO A 67 -11.95 -10.24 -14.41
N GLU A 68 -11.47 -9.09 -14.91
CA GLU A 68 -10.16 -8.95 -15.55
C GLU A 68 -8.98 -9.13 -14.58
N GLU A 69 -9.22 -8.97 -13.28
CA GLU A 69 -8.21 -9.11 -12.23
C GLU A 69 -8.13 -10.54 -11.68
N LEU A 70 -9.11 -11.38 -11.97
CA LEU A 70 -9.23 -12.74 -11.43
C LEU A 70 -7.96 -13.57 -11.69
N GLY A 71 -7.42 -13.54 -12.91
CA GLY A 71 -6.23 -14.33 -13.26
C GLY A 71 -4.97 -13.92 -12.48
N ARG A 72 -4.81 -12.62 -12.22
CA ARG A 72 -3.71 -12.08 -11.41
C ARG A 72 -3.88 -12.48 -9.93
N GLU A 73 -5.10 -12.39 -9.40
CA GLU A 73 -5.37 -12.81 -8.02
C GLU A 73 -5.17 -14.32 -7.84
N ILE A 74 -5.62 -15.16 -8.78
CA ILE A 74 -5.36 -16.61 -8.75
C ILE A 74 -3.85 -16.87 -8.72
N ALA A 75 -3.08 -16.24 -9.62
CA ALA A 75 -1.63 -16.42 -9.68
C ALA A 75 -0.94 -16.02 -8.36
N ASN A 76 -1.31 -14.86 -7.80
CA ASN A 76 -0.72 -14.33 -6.59
C ASN A 76 -1.05 -15.17 -5.35
N ASN A 77 -2.33 -15.53 -5.15
CA ASN A 77 -2.77 -16.25 -3.95
C ASN A 77 -2.37 -17.74 -3.96
N LEU A 78 -2.15 -18.33 -5.16
CA LEU A 78 -1.74 -19.74 -5.29
C LEU A 78 -0.24 -19.94 -5.61
N HIS A 79 0.52 -18.85 -5.71
CA HIS A 79 1.92 -18.85 -6.15
C HIS A 79 2.15 -19.55 -7.50
N LEU A 80 1.23 -19.34 -8.44
CA LEU A 80 1.34 -19.85 -9.80
C LEU A 80 2.01 -18.81 -10.69
N ASN A 81 2.53 -19.26 -11.83
CA ASN A 81 2.89 -18.31 -12.89
C ASN A 81 1.63 -17.62 -13.43
N LEU A 82 1.79 -16.37 -13.87
CA LEU A 82 0.67 -15.53 -14.32
C LEU A 82 -0.14 -16.18 -15.46
N LYS A 83 0.54 -16.89 -16.37
CA LYS A 83 -0.10 -17.56 -17.52
C LYS A 83 -1.08 -18.65 -17.08
N ALA A 84 -0.73 -19.44 -16.06
CA ALA A 84 -1.61 -20.45 -15.51
C ALA A 84 -2.84 -19.82 -14.81
N GLY A 85 -2.63 -18.75 -14.05
CA GLY A 85 -3.72 -18.00 -13.42
C GLY A 85 -4.69 -17.41 -14.46
N GLN A 86 -4.16 -16.85 -15.55
CA GLN A 86 -4.96 -16.34 -16.67
C GLN A 86 -5.75 -17.44 -17.38
N ALA A 87 -5.13 -18.59 -17.66
CA ALA A 87 -5.83 -19.70 -18.31
C ALA A 87 -7.05 -20.18 -17.50
N ILE A 88 -6.92 -20.29 -16.18
CA ILE A 88 -8.02 -20.64 -15.28
C ILE A 88 -9.11 -19.57 -15.31
N ALA A 89 -8.75 -18.29 -15.22
CA ALA A 89 -9.70 -17.19 -15.24
C ALA A 89 -10.49 -17.11 -16.56
N GLU A 90 -9.84 -17.32 -17.70
CA GLU A 90 -10.50 -17.35 -19.02
C GLU A 90 -11.49 -18.51 -19.15
N GLU A 91 -11.18 -19.68 -18.58
CA GLU A 91 -12.12 -20.80 -18.56
C GLU A 91 -13.35 -20.51 -17.70
N ILE A 92 -13.15 -19.87 -16.54
CA ILE A 92 -14.22 -19.44 -15.63
C ILE A 92 -15.11 -18.42 -16.32
N ASP A 93 -14.52 -17.42 -16.97
CA ASP A 93 -15.26 -16.40 -17.72
C ASP A 93 -16.12 -17.02 -18.82
N ARG A 94 -15.54 -17.93 -19.60
CA ARG A 94 -16.24 -18.63 -20.68
C ARG A 94 -17.41 -19.49 -20.20
N LYS A 95 -17.24 -20.23 -19.09
CA LYS A 95 -18.23 -21.21 -18.63
C LYS A 95 -19.26 -20.64 -17.67
N ILE A 96 -18.90 -19.64 -16.87
CA ILE A 96 -19.75 -19.08 -15.82
C ILE A 96 -20.15 -17.66 -16.20
N PHE A 97 -19.19 -16.73 -16.28
CA PHE A 97 -19.50 -15.30 -16.40
C PHE A 97 -20.19 -14.92 -17.71
N THR A 98 -19.89 -15.61 -18.81
CA THR A 98 -20.52 -15.36 -20.12
C THR A 98 -22.05 -15.41 -20.05
N SER A 99 -22.63 -16.32 -19.26
CA SER A 99 -24.10 -16.46 -19.14
C SER A 99 -24.77 -15.30 -18.39
N ILE A 100 -24.01 -14.61 -17.54
CA ILE A 100 -24.48 -13.53 -16.64
C ILE A 100 -23.77 -12.19 -16.91
N HIS A 101 -23.00 -12.07 -17.99
CA HIS A 101 -22.10 -10.94 -18.23
C HIS A 101 -22.83 -9.59 -18.23
N ALA A 102 -24.05 -9.55 -18.79
CA ALA A 102 -24.87 -8.35 -18.80
C ALA A 102 -25.24 -7.86 -17.39
N ASP A 103 -25.56 -8.78 -16.48
CA ASP A 103 -25.89 -8.47 -15.09
C ASP A 103 -24.64 -8.20 -14.27
N LEU A 104 -23.56 -8.93 -14.53
CA LEU A 104 -22.27 -8.72 -13.89
C LEU A 104 -21.78 -7.28 -14.15
N LYS A 105 -21.88 -6.77 -15.38
CA LYS A 105 -21.58 -5.38 -15.72
C LYS A 105 -22.42 -4.35 -14.95
N ARG A 106 -23.67 -4.67 -14.59
CA ARG A 106 -24.53 -3.79 -13.78
C ARG A 106 -24.03 -3.72 -12.33
N VAL A 107 -23.55 -4.83 -11.78
CA VAL A 107 -23.00 -4.91 -10.41
C VAL A 107 -21.78 -4.00 -10.22
N TYR A 108 -20.96 -3.82 -11.26
CA TYR A 108 -19.78 -2.94 -11.25
C TYR A 108 -20.06 -1.52 -11.76
N SER A 109 -21.23 -1.25 -12.30
CA SER A 109 -21.57 0.11 -12.69
C SER A 109 -21.65 0.93 -11.39
N PRO A 110 -20.91 2.05 -11.26
CA PRO A 110 -21.08 2.93 -10.12
C PRO A 110 -22.58 3.22 -10.02
N LEU A 111 -23.14 3.09 -8.81
CA LEU A 111 -24.52 3.46 -8.50
C LEU A 111 -24.69 4.91 -8.94
N LYS A 112 -25.06 5.12 -10.21
CA LYS A 112 -25.63 6.37 -10.67
C LYS A 112 -26.85 6.51 -9.79
N GLU A 113 -26.78 7.47 -8.87
CA GLU A 113 -27.81 7.75 -7.88
C GLU A 113 -29.18 7.45 -8.47
N ALA A 114 -29.83 6.43 -7.93
CA ALA A 114 -31.23 6.12 -8.18
C ALA A 114 -32.10 7.21 -7.52
N ALA A 115 -31.87 8.47 -7.91
CA ALA A 115 -32.50 9.67 -7.43
C ALA A 115 -32.95 10.50 -8.64
N ALA A 116 -33.91 9.99 -9.43
CA ALA A 116 -34.59 10.80 -10.43
C ALA A 116 -35.98 10.29 -10.90
N ASP A 117 -36.66 9.38 -10.20
CA ASP A 117 -38.02 8.93 -10.60
C ASP A 117 -39.06 9.06 -9.46
N GLY A 118 -38.98 10.16 -8.71
CA GLY A 118 -40.10 10.67 -7.91
C GLY A 118 -40.71 11.89 -8.61
N PRO A 119 -42.04 12.03 -8.70
CA PRO A 119 -42.66 13.12 -9.46
C PRO A 119 -42.64 14.44 -8.69
N GLY A 120 -41.85 15.40 -9.17
CA GLY A 120 -42.04 16.84 -8.96
C GLY A 120 -40.75 17.64 -8.73
N PRO A 121 -40.79 18.98 -8.82
CA PRO A 121 -41.47 19.85 -9.78
C PRO A 121 -40.48 20.39 -10.84
N VAL A 122 -41.03 20.92 -11.92
CA VAL A 122 -40.31 21.57 -13.03
C VAL A 122 -39.33 22.63 -12.52
N ILE A 123 -38.03 22.46 -12.79
CA ILE A 123 -37.07 23.58 -12.81
C ILE A 123 -36.38 23.58 -14.19
N LEU A 124 -36.59 24.67 -14.90
CA LEU A 124 -35.99 25.00 -16.17
C LEU A 124 -34.48 25.26 -16.03
N GLY A 125 -33.72 24.49 -16.83
CA GLY A 125 -32.45 24.76 -17.50
C GLY A 125 -31.45 25.78 -16.96
N VAL A 126 -30.19 25.35 -16.82
CA VAL A 126 -29.03 26.06 -17.36
C VAL A 126 -28.00 25.04 -17.87
N THR A 127 -27.61 25.22 -19.12
CA THR A 127 -26.50 24.57 -19.83
C THR A 127 -25.14 25.12 -19.38
N SER A 128 -24.11 24.28 -19.27
CA SER A 128 -22.89 24.36 -20.11
C SER A 128 -21.69 23.65 -19.47
N ALA A 129 -20.96 22.98 -20.35
CA ALA A 129 -19.70 22.31 -20.13
C ALA A 129 -18.55 23.30 -19.89
N GLU A 130 -17.57 22.91 -19.08
CA GLU A 130 -16.17 23.31 -19.23
C GLU A 130 -15.27 22.32 -18.46
N THR A 131 -14.59 21.47 -19.22
CA THR A 131 -13.46 20.65 -18.76
C THR A 131 -12.21 21.53 -18.69
N GLY A 132 -11.90 22.04 -17.50
CA GLY A 132 -10.60 22.64 -17.18
C GLY A 132 -9.75 21.64 -16.42
N SER A 133 -8.58 21.27 -16.96
CA SER A 133 -7.54 20.58 -16.21
C SER A 133 -6.99 21.55 -15.17
N VAL A 134 -7.50 21.46 -13.94
CA VAL A 134 -7.00 22.21 -12.80
C VAL A 134 -5.76 21.50 -12.29
N THR A 135 -4.60 22.12 -12.45
CA THR A 135 -3.39 21.75 -11.72
C THR A 135 -3.63 22.09 -10.25
N MET A 136 -4.22 21.15 -9.50
CA MET A 136 -4.47 21.29 -8.07
C MET A 136 -3.13 21.45 -7.34
N ILE A 137 -2.93 22.60 -6.71
CA ILE A 137 -1.78 22.84 -5.84
C ILE A 137 -1.92 21.89 -4.64
N PRO A 138 -0.93 21.02 -4.35
CA PRO A 138 -1.03 19.96 -3.32
C PRO A 138 -1.51 20.43 -1.94
N GLY A 139 -1.22 21.68 -1.56
CA GLY A 139 -1.65 22.26 -0.28
C GLY A 139 -3.16 22.42 -0.10
N GLY A 140 -3.94 22.54 -1.20
CA GLY A 140 -5.40 22.66 -1.11
C GLY A 140 -6.08 21.35 -0.69
N ILE A 141 -5.57 20.23 -1.21
CA ILE A 141 -6.15 18.89 -0.98
C ILE A 141 -6.00 18.48 0.48
N ALA A 142 -4.82 18.70 1.07
CA ALA A 142 -4.57 18.35 2.47
C ALA A 142 -5.42 19.19 3.46
N ALA A 143 -5.60 20.49 3.17
CA ALA A 143 -6.44 21.37 3.99
C ALA A 143 -7.94 20.99 3.89
N GLU A 144 -8.40 20.59 2.70
CA GLU A 144 -9.76 20.12 2.52
C GLU A 144 -10.01 18.78 3.22
N ALA A 145 -9.05 17.85 3.14
CA ALA A 145 -9.10 16.59 3.89
C ALA A 145 -9.23 16.85 5.40
N GLU A 146 -8.42 17.75 5.95
CA GLU A 146 -8.49 18.12 7.38
C GLU A 146 -9.84 18.74 7.76
N LYS A 147 -10.42 19.57 6.88
CA LYS A 147 -11.77 20.10 7.09
C LYS A 147 -12.82 19.00 7.13
N LYS A 148 -12.70 17.99 6.26
CA LYS A 148 -13.62 16.83 6.23
C LYS A 148 -13.46 15.93 7.45
N LEU A 149 -12.23 15.76 7.96
CA LEU A 149 -11.97 14.98 9.17
C LEU A 149 -12.64 15.59 10.41
N LYS A 150 -12.80 16.93 10.45
CA LYS A 150 -13.51 17.63 11.52
C LYS A 150 -15.03 17.43 11.38
N GLY A 151 -15.54 16.44 12.10
CA GLY A 151 -16.98 16.13 12.16
C GLY A 151 -17.36 14.84 11.42
N ALA A 152 -16.42 14.23 10.70
CA ALA A 152 -16.59 12.90 10.13
C ALA A 152 -16.77 11.84 11.23
N SER A 153 -17.65 10.87 10.96
CA SER A 153 -17.72 9.61 11.69
C SER A 153 -16.39 8.85 11.58
N ILE A 154 -16.17 7.85 12.45
CA ILE A 154 -14.92 7.08 12.44
C ILE A 154 -14.70 6.39 11.09
N GLN A 155 -15.75 5.82 10.49
CA GLN A 155 -15.67 5.15 9.18
C GLN A 155 -15.31 6.14 8.06
N GLU A 156 -15.90 7.34 8.06
CA GLU A 156 -15.55 8.41 7.11
C GLU A 156 -14.10 8.88 7.30
N LYS A 157 -13.65 9.03 8.55
CA LYS A 157 -12.24 9.36 8.84
C LYS A 157 -11.29 8.30 8.26
N ILE A 158 -11.57 7.02 8.49
CA ILE A 158 -10.77 5.91 7.95
C ILE A 158 -10.72 5.99 6.42
N ALA A 159 -11.85 6.25 5.76
CA ALA A 159 -11.92 6.34 4.31
C ALA A 159 -11.08 7.51 3.77
N ILE A 160 -11.24 8.71 4.35
CA ILE A 160 -10.49 9.93 3.98
C ILE A 160 -8.98 9.70 4.17
N LEU A 161 -8.58 9.12 5.30
CA LEU A 161 -7.16 8.88 5.60
C LEU A 161 -6.55 7.80 4.70
N ARG A 162 -7.30 6.75 4.35
CA ARG A 162 -6.89 5.72 3.39
C ARG A 162 -6.70 6.32 1.99
N GLU A 163 -7.61 7.17 1.55
CA GLU A 163 -7.51 7.88 0.27
C GLU A 163 -6.26 8.78 0.27
N ALA A 164 -6.06 9.58 1.32
CA ALA A 164 -4.90 10.45 1.46
C ALA A 164 -3.57 9.69 1.47
N ALA A 165 -3.53 8.53 2.12
CA ALA A 165 -2.35 7.66 2.17
C ALA A 165 -2.08 6.99 0.82
N THR A 166 -3.13 6.62 0.08
CA THR A 166 -3.03 6.06 -1.27
C THR A 166 -2.55 7.12 -2.26
N ALA A 167 -3.02 8.35 -2.12
CA ALA A 167 -2.64 9.49 -2.95
C ALA A 167 -1.31 10.15 -2.51
N GLY A 168 -0.65 9.65 -1.45
CA GLY A 168 0.67 10.10 -1.03
C GLY A 168 0.72 11.49 -0.38
N PHE A 169 -0.40 12.00 0.13
CA PHE A 169 -0.45 13.31 0.81
C PHE A 169 -0.85 13.22 2.28
N ALA A 170 -1.02 12.03 2.86
CA ALA A 170 -1.35 11.87 4.28
C ALA A 170 -0.41 12.63 5.23
N SER A 171 0.89 12.68 4.94
CA SER A 171 1.89 13.42 5.73
C SER A 171 1.72 14.95 5.70
N GLN A 172 0.89 15.47 4.79
CA GLN A 172 0.60 16.89 4.64
C GLN A 172 -0.68 17.31 5.37
N ILE A 173 -1.48 16.36 5.88
CA ILE A 173 -2.70 16.65 6.65
C ILE A 173 -2.29 17.24 8.01
N PRO A 174 -2.70 18.49 8.33
CA PRO A 174 -2.43 19.09 9.63
C PRO A 174 -3.04 18.24 10.77
N ASN A 175 -2.29 18.06 11.87
CA ASN A 175 -2.76 17.36 13.06
C ASN A 175 -3.31 15.94 12.81
N ILE A 176 -2.78 15.22 11.82
CA ILE A 176 -3.21 13.85 11.50
C ILE A 176 -3.18 12.91 12.71
N GLU A 177 -2.29 13.16 13.68
CA GLU A 177 -2.22 12.47 14.97
C GLU A 177 -3.51 12.52 15.80
N GLU A 178 -4.30 13.60 15.71
CA GLU A 178 -5.55 13.74 16.44
C GLU A 178 -6.66 12.87 15.83
N HIS A 179 -6.53 12.56 14.54
CA HIS A 179 -7.49 11.80 13.75
C HIS A 179 -7.11 10.33 13.58
N LEU A 180 -5.84 9.96 13.83
CA LEU A 180 -5.34 8.60 13.70
C LEU A 180 -5.12 7.94 15.08
N LYS A 181 -6.22 7.59 15.76
CA LYS A 181 -6.15 6.87 17.05
C LYS A 181 -6.24 5.37 16.84
N GLU A 182 -5.21 4.62 17.24
CA GLU A 182 -5.16 3.16 17.07
C GLU A 182 -6.40 2.46 17.68
N SER A 183 -6.87 2.93 18.83
CA SER A 183 -8.04 2.39 19.51
C SER A 183 -9.32 2.48 18.67
N GLU A 184 -9.48 3.56 17.90
CA GLU A 184 -10.64 3.75 17.01
C GLU A 184 -10.57 2.76 15.85
N PHE A 185 -9.41 2.59 15.20
CA PHE A 185 -9.24 1.63 14.11
C PHE A 185 -9.39 0.18 14.57
N LYS A 186 -8.89 -0.14 15.78
CA LYS A 186 -9.01 -1.48 16.36
C LYS A 186 -10.47 -1.86 16.62
N LEU A 187 -11.32 -0.90 17.00
CA LEU A 187 -12.76 -1.12 17.22
C LEU A 187 -13.47 -1.63 15.95
N TYR A 188 -13.00 -1.21 14.77
CA TYR A 188 -13.56 -1.58 13.47
C TYR A 188 -12.74 -2.67 12.74
N GLY A 189 -11.80 -3.34 13.42
CA GLY A 189 -10.97 -4.38 12.78
C GLY A 189 -9.97 -3.85 11.75
N GLU A 190 -9.72 -2.54 11.73
CA GLU A 190 -8.91 -1.84 10.72
C GLU A 190 -7.46 -1.59 11.17
N GLN A 191 -6.93 -2.43 12.07
CA GLN A 191 -5.60 -2.24 12.67
C GLN A 191 -4.46 -2.25 11.64
N LYS A 192 -4.59 -3.02 10.55
CA LYS A 192 -3.63 -3.01 9.44
C LYS A 192 -3.68 -1.71 8.65
N THR A 193 -4.88 -1.18 8.43
CA THR A 193 -5.09 0.11 7.76
C THR A 193 -4.52 1.25 8.59
N TYR A 194 -4.70 1.21 9.92
CA TYR A 194 -4.02 2.13 10.83
C TYR A 194 -2.50 2.11 10.60
N GLN A 195 -1.89 0.93 10.61
CA GLN A 195 -0.44 0.81 10.45
C GLN A 195 0.03 1.35 9.09
N ASP A 196 -0.67 1.02 8.00
CA ASP A 196 -0.32 1.50 6.65
C ASP A 196 -0.43 3.04 6.55
N ILE A 197 -1.49 3.64 7.11
CA ILE A 197 -1.64 5.10 7.14
C ILE A 197 -0.60 5.74 8.06
N ALA A 198 -0.33 5.16 9.23
CA ALA A 198 0.65 5.65 10.19
C ALA A 198 2.07 5.65 9.58
N ASP A 199 2.39 4.59 8.83
CA ASP A 199 3.69 4.44 8.17
C ASP A 199 3.84 5.47 7.03
N ARG A 200 2.81 5.64 6.19
CA ARG A 200 2.83 6.57 5.04
C ARG A 200 2.66 8.05 5.41
N SER A 201 2.06 8.34 6.56
CA SER A 201 1.97 9.71 7.08
C SER A 201 3.21 10.14 7.85
N GLY A 202 4.15 9.21 8.11
CA GLY A 202 5.28 9.41 9.00
C GLY A 202 4.88 9.49 10.47
N LEU A 203 3.63 9.18 10.81
CA LEU A 203 3.16 9.20 12.19
C LEU A 203 3.87 8.15 13.05
N SER A 204 4.10 6.93 12.52
CA SER A 204 4.85 5.88 13.22
C SER A 204 6.23 6.37 13.68
N LEU A 205 6.91 7.14 12.83
CA LEU A 205 8.19 7.74 13.17
C LEU A 205 8.03 8.82 14.26
N LYS A 206 6.99 9.66 14.16
CA LYS A 206 6.68 10.68 15.18
C LYS A 206 6.35 10.08 16.55
N THR A 207 5.53 9.03 16.62
CA THR A 207 5.18 8.35 17.89
C THR A 207 6.38 7.66 18.50
N MET A 208 7.18 6.93 17.71
CA MET A 208 8.42 6.31 18.21
C MET A 208 9.40 7.34 18.81
N VAL A 209 9.42 8.54 18.24
CA VAL A 209 10.23 9.66 18.72
C VAL A 209 9.63 10.32 19.98
N ALA A 210 8.30 10.45 20.07
CA ALA A 210 7.65 10.96 21.27
C ALA A 210 7.80 9.98 22.45
N ASP A 211 7.70 8.69 22.17
CA ASP A 211 7.99 7.61 23.12
C ASP A 211 9.45 7.72 23.59
N LYS A 212 10.41 7.94 22.68
CA LYS A 212 11.81 8.20 23.03
C LYS A 212 11.97 9.37 24.00
N LYS A 213 11.35 10.53 23.76
CA LYS A 213 11.46 11.69 24.68
C LYS A 213 10.93 11.35 26.07
N THR A 214 9.89 10.52 26.14
CA THR A 214 9.31 10.01 27.38
C THR A 214 10.25 8.99 28.04
N THR A 215 10.86 8.10 27.26
CA THR A 215 11.82 7.06 27.71
C THR A 215 13.19 7.63 28.11
N GLU A 216 13.68 8.69 27.46
CA GLU A 216 14.89 9.42 27.85
C GLU A 216 14.68 10.23 29.13
N SER A 217 13.46 10.75 29.34
CA SER A 217 13.06 11.32 30.63
C SER A 217 12.86 10.25 31.72
N GLN A 218 12.74 8.98 31.32
CA GLN A 218 12.57 7.81 32.17
C GLN A 218 13.65 6.74 31.94
N ALA A 219 14.94 7.12 31.92
CA ALA A 219 16.10 6.21 32.01
C ALA A 219 16.06 4.90 31.17
N GLY A 220 15.31 4.84 30.07
CA GLY A 220 15.32 3.69 29.17
C GLY A 220 16.44 3.83 28.15
N PRO A 221 17.09 2.72 27.75
CA PRO A 221 18.28 2.79 26.92
C PRO A 221 17.92 3.16 25.48
N ALA A 222 18.67 4.10 24.89
CA ALA A 222 18.56 4.54 23.50
C ALA A 222 18.51 3.37 22.48
N SER A 223 19.01 2.20 22.87
CA SER A 223 18.96 0.96 22.10
C SER A 223 17.55 0.50 21.74
N GLU A 224 16.52 0.73 22.57
CA GLU A 224 15.15 0.29 22.26
C GLU A 224 14.54 1.11 21.11
N VAL A 225 14.87 2.40 21.04
CA VAL A 225 14.38 3.27 19.97
C VAL A 225 15.09 2.98 18.67
N VAL A 226 16.41 2.75 18.72
CA VAL A 226 17.18 2.28 17.56
C VAL A 226 16.62 0.95 17.05
N GLN A 227 16.21 0.03 17.94
CA GLN A 227 15.56 -1.23 17.54
C GLN A 227 14.20 -1.00 16.86
N LYS A 228 13.35 -0.11 17.39
CA LYS A 228 12.04 0.20 16.77
C LYS A 228 12.19 0.87 15.41
N ILE A 229 13.13 1.80 15.28
CA ILE A 229 13.47 2.46 14.02
C ILE A 229 14.04 1.44 13.01
N SER A 230 14.95 0.56 13.44
CA SER A 230 15.49 -0.53 12.61
C SER A 230 14.38 -1.50 12.16
N ALA A 231 13.43 -1.83 13.04
CA ALA A 231 12.28 -2.66 12.72
C ALA A 231 11.31 -2.00 11.72
N TYR A 232 11.11 -0.68 11.81
CA TYR A 232 10.36 0.10 10.83
C TYR A 232 11.03 0.05 9.45
N PHE A 233 12.36 0.20 9.39
CA PHE A 233 13.08 0.15 8.12
C PHE A 233 13.08 -1.23 7.45
N LYS A 234 12.99 -2.31 8.23
CA LYS A 234 12.78 -3.66 7.68
C LYS A 234 11.44 -3.83 6.96
N ARG A 235 10.47 -2.92 7.14
CA ARG A 235 9.16 -2.94 6.48
C ARG A 235 9.10 -2.16 5.15
N LEU A 236 10.26 -1.71 4.64
CA LEU A 236 10.44 -1.06 3.33
C LEU A 236 9.67 0.27 3.14
N PRO A 237 10.10 1.37 3.79
CA PRO A 237 9.60 2.71 3.46
C PRO A 237 9.98 3.12 2.03
N SER A 238 9.28 4.12 1.50
CA SER A 238 9.50 4.57 0.14
C SER A 238 10.90 5.20 -0.03
N PRO A 239 11.58 5.03 -1.18
CA PRO A 239 12.90 5.61 -1.42
C PRO A 239 13.00 7.13 -1.17
N GLY A 240 11.91 7.86 -1.41
CA GLY A 240 11.84 9.32 -1.25
C GLY A 240 11.81 9.81 0.21
N GLU A 241 11.42 8.95 1.15
CA GLU A 241 11.42 9.26 2.59
C GLU A 241 12.82 9.02 3.18
N LEU A 242 13.50 7.96 2.73
CA LEU A 242 14.83 7.57 3.19
C LEU A 242 15.91 8.56 2.80
N ASP A 243 15.80 9.16 1.61
CA ASP A 243 16.81 10.12 1.14
C ASP A 243 16.88 11.36 2.05
N SER A 244 15.81 11.64 2.82
CA SER A 244 15.69 12.82 3.66
C SER A 244 16.65 12.77 4.82
N PHE A 245 17.09 11.60 5.26
CA PHE A 245 18.04 11.46 6.36
C PHE A 245 19.46 11.91 6.03
N PHE A 246 19.79 12.06 4.75
CA PHE A 246 21.14 12.40 4.28
C PHE A 246 21.28 13.88 3.87
N GLY A 247 20.35 14.75 4.24
CA GLY A 247 20.43 16.19 3.99
C GLY A 247 20.96 16.99 5.19
N ASP A 248 21.61 18.13 4.93
CA ASP A 248 22.16 19.00 5.99
C ASP A 248 21.08 19.57 6.92
N SER A 249 19.91 19.90 6.35
CA SER A 249 18.75 20.38 7.11
C SER A 249 18.07 19.31 7.99
N SER A 250 18.43 18.05 7.80
CA SER A 250 17.79 16.92 8.45
C SER A 250 18.23 16.79 9.91
N LEU A 251 19.47 17.18 10.21
CA LEU A 251 19.94 17.39 11.58
C LEU A 251 19.05 18.41 12.31
N THR A 252 18.76 19.56 11.68
CA THR A 252 17.93 20.62 12.29
C THR A 252 16.44 20.29 12.38
N LYS A 253 15.91 19.47 11.46
CA LYS A 253 14.52 18.99 11.51
C LYS A 253 14.34 17.79 12.46
N LEU A 254 15.43 17.07 12.75
CA LEU A 254 15.48 15.96 13.70
C LEU A 254 15.93 16.37 15.12
N LEU A 255 16.49 17.56 15.28
CA LEU A 255 16.78 18.20 16.57
C LEU A 255 15.54 18.43 17.47
N PRO A 256 14.36 18.89 16.99
CA PRO A 256 13.15 18.95 17.84
C PRO A 256 12.65 17.58 18.31
N PHE A 257 13.19 16.50 17.73
CA PHE A 257 12.91 15.11 18.04
C PHE A 257 13.97 14.48 18.98
N GLY A 258 14.89 15.27 19.54
CA GLY A 258 15.86 14.80 20.55
C GLY A 258 16.88 13.79 20.03
N LEU A 259 17.07 13.69 18.71
CA LEU A 259 18.17 12.91 18.14
C LEU A 259 19.43 13.76 18.23
N ASP A 260 20.34 13.39 19.12
CA ASP A 260 21.70 13.93 19.07
C ASP A 260 22.43 13.42 17.82
N ALA A 261 23.60 13.98 17.54
CA ALA A 261 24.38 13.62 16.36
C ALA A 261 24.77 12.13 16.34
N THR A 262 24.92 11.52 17.52
CA THR A 262 25.27 10.09 17.66
C THR A 262 24.10 9.21 17.23
N ALA A 263 22.91 9.45 17.77
CA ALA A 263 21.71 8.69 17.45
C ALA A 263 21.30 8.86 15.98
N LEU A 264 21.46 10.06 15.41
CA LEU A 264 21.22 10.25 13.97
C LEU A 264 22.16 9.39 13.14
N LYS A 265 23.45 9.35 13.51
CA LYS A 265 24.44 8.54 12.80
C LYS A 265 24.08 7.06 12.87
N GLU A 266 23.62 6.57 14.02
CA GLU A 266 23.14 5.18 14.17
C GLU A 266 21.93 4.89 13.28
N VAL A 267 20.96 5.80 13.23
CA VAL A 267 19.79 5.66 12.33
C VAL A 267 20.22 5.64 10.87
N GLN A 268 21.11 6.54 10.45
CA GLN A 268 21.63 6.56 9.09
C GLN A 268 22.38 5.26 8.76
N LEU A 269 23.14 4.69 9.71
CA LEU A 269 23.81 3.40 9.55
C LEU A 269 22.81 2.25 9.34
N GLU A 270 21.72 2.22 10.12
CA GLU A 270 20.65 1.22 9.94
C GLU A 270 19.94 1.38 8.60
N VAL A 271 19.72 2.60 8.13
CA VAL A 271 19.19 2.87 6.79
C VAL A 271 20.13 2.30 5.73
N VAL A 272 21.44 2.54 5.84
CA VAL A 272 22.40 1.96 4.88
C VAL A 272 22.30 0.43 4.87
N ARG A 273 22.30 -0.22 6.05
CA ARG A 273 22.17 -1.69 6.16
C ARG A 273 20.85 -2.22 5.58
N GLY A 274 19.76 -1.49 5.79
CA GLY A 274 18.46 -1.82 5.21
C GLY A 274 18.47 -1.75 3.68
N VAL A 275 19.10 -0.71 3.12
CA VAL A 275 19.23 -0.55 1.67
C VAL A 275 20.08 -1.69 1.07
N THR A 276 21.17 -2.10 1.71
CA THR A 276 22.06 -3.15 1.13
C THR A 276 21.46 -4.54 1.16
N SER A 277 20.67 -4.86 2.21
CA SER A 277 20.14 -6.21 2.43
C SER A 277 18.67 -6.38 2.01
N GLY A 278 17.86 -5.33 2.09
CA GLY A 278 16.41 -5.43 1.92
C GLY A 278 15.87 -4.93 0.59
N PHE A 279 16.60 -4.05 -0.11
CA PHE A 279 16.09 -3.47 -1.36
C PHE A 279 16.33 -4.41 -2.54
N SER A 280 15.39 -4.42 -3.49
CA SER A 280 15.66 -4.98 -4.82
C SER A 280 16.55 -4.03 -5.63
N PRO A 281 17.22 -4.50 -6.69
CA PRO A 281 18.02 -3.65 -7.58
C PRO A 281 17.26 -2.45 -8.16
N GLU A 282 15.97 -2.61 -8.45
CA GLU A 282 15.12 -1.53 -8.97
C GLU A 282 14.86 -0.45 -7.91
N VAL A 283 14.54 -0.87 -6.68
CA VAL A 283 14.32 0.05 -5.56
C VAL A 283 15.61 0.79 -5.21
N MET A 284 16.75 0.09 -5.22
CA MET A 284 18.07 0.71 -5.07
C MET A 284 18.34 1.76 -6.16
N ALA A 285 18.10 1.44 -7.43
CA ALA A 285 18.31 2.37 -8.53
C ALA A 285 17.48 3.65 -8.36
N ASN A 286 16.20 3.50 -7.99
CA ASN A 286 15.32 4.63 -7.71
C ASN A 286 15.78 5.46 -6.51
N PHE A 287 16.19 4.80 -5.42
CA PHE A 287 16.73 5.47 -4.23
C PHE A 287 17.98 6.30 -4.55
N PHE A 288 18.95 5.72 -5.25
CA PHE A 288 20.18 6.43 -5.62
C PHE A 288 19.94 7.54 -6.64
N ALA A 289 19.02 7.35 -7.58
CA ALA A 289 18.61 8.42 -8.49
C ALA A 289 18.06 9.64 -7.73
N GLN A 290 17.27 9.43 -6.66
CA GLN A 290 16.79 10.51 -5.81
C GLN A 290 17.92 11.18 -5.01
N LEU A 291 18.84 10.40 -4.44
CA LEU A 291 20.01 10.95 -3.74
C LEU A 291 20.87 11.83 -4.66
N VAL A 292 21.13 11.38 -5.89
CA VAL A 292 21.86 12.17 -6.90
C VAL A 292 21.09 13.43 -7.25
N LYS A 293 19.81 13.30 -7.58
CA LYS A 293 18.93 14.42 -7.95
C LYS A 293 18.88 15.50 -6.86
N ARG A 294 18.98 15.12 -5.58
CA ARG A 294 18.92 16.03 -4.43
C ARG A 294 20.30 16.44 -3.89
N GLY A 295 21.40 16.01 -4.53
CA GLY A 295 22.76 16.34 -4.08
C GLY A 295 23.14 15.74 -2.72
N ARG A 296 22.59 14.58 -2.37
CA ARG A 296 22.79 13.91 -1.06
C ARG A 296 23.65 12.65 -1.13
N LEU A 297 24.13 12.30 -2.31
CA LEU A 297 24.90 11.08 -2.52
C LEU A 297 26.21 11.07 -1.71
N GLU A 298 26.90 12.21 -1.59
CA GLU A 298 28.15 12.29 -0.83
C GLU A 298 27.94 12.00 0.66
N ASN A 299 26.88 12.56 1.26
CA ASN A 299 26.50 12.31 2.65
C ASN A 299 26.18 10.83 2.88
N PHE A 300 25.40 10.21 1.98
CA PHE A 300 25.16 8.76 2.04
C PHE A 300 26.46 7.97 1.97
N THR A 301 27.34 8.31 1.02
CA THR A 301 28.62 7.62 0.81
C THR A 301 29.53 7.70 2.04
N ALA A 302 29.56 8.86 2.70
CA ALA A 302 30.33 9.06 3.93
C ALA A 302 29.82 8.15 5.06
N VAL A 303 28.50 8.07 5.25
CA VAL A 303 27.89 7.16 6.24
C VAL A 303 28.15 5.69 5.87
N ALA A 304 27.93 5.32 4.60
CA ALA A 304 28.08 3.95 4.14
C ALA A 304 29.51 3.41 4.29
N ARG A 305 30.52 4.24 4.00
CA ARG A 305 31.93 3.88 4.26
C ARG A 305 32.22 3.74 5.75
N GLY A 306 31.62 4.60 6.57
CA GLY A 306 31.73 4.52 8.03
C GLY A 306 31.03 3.29 8.64
N ALA A 307 30.14 2.63 7.90
CA ALA A 307 29.39 1.46 8.37
C ALA A 307 30.21 0.18 8.43
N GLY A 308 31.37 0.12 7.75
CA GLY A 308 32.24 -1.06 7.75
C GLY A 308 31.58 -2.30 7.14
N LEU A 309 30.76 -2.11 6.11
CA LEU A 309 30.01 -3.18 5.46
C LEU A 309 30.95 -4.16 4.74
N LYS A 310 30.54 -5.42 4.73
CA LYS A 310 31.19 -6.53 4.02
C LYS A 310 30.27 -7.02 2.91
N GLU A 311 30.81 -7.77 1.95
CA GLU A 311 29.99 -8.38 0.88
C GLU A 311 28.83 -9.22 1.44
N SER A 312 29.03 -9.90 2.58
CA SER A 312 28.01 -10.70 3.25
C SER A 312 26.79 -9.90 3.73
N ASP A 313 26.91 -8.57 3.83
CA ASP A 313 25.84 -7.67 4.29
C ASP A 313 24.91 -7.22 3.14
N PHE A 314 25.16 -7.71 1.93
CA PHE A 314 24.40 -7.38 0.73
C PHE A 314 23.62 -8.59 0.25
N ALA A 315 22.41 -8.33 -0.26
CA ALA A 315 21.71 -9.33 -1.06
C ALA A 315 22.56 -9.67 -2.31
N PRO A 316 22.61 -10.94 -2.77
CA PRO A 316 23.42 -11.33 -3.93
C PRO A 316 23.11 -10.51 -5.19
N ASP A 317 21.84 -10.17 -5.42
CA ASP A 317 21.43 -9.37 -6.57
C ASP A 317 21.89 -7.91 -6.47
N ASN A 318 22.01 -7.38 -5.25
CA ASN A 318 22.52 -6.02 -5.03
C ASN A 318 24.03 -5.96 -5.29
N LEU A 319 24.81 -6.98 -4.89
CA LEU A 319 26.23 -7.06 -5.26
C LEU A 319 26.42 -7.12 -6.77
N ARG A 320 25.60 -7.92 -7.47
CA ARG A 320 25.61 -7.99 -8.94
C ARG A 320 25.23 -6.64 -9.56
N TRP A 321 24.24 -5.95 -9.00
CA TRP A 321 23.84 -4.64 -9.49
C TRP A 321 24.97 -3.61 -9.32
N LEU A 322 25.67 -3.62 -8.20
CA LEU A 322 26.81 -2.72 -7.91
C LEU A 322 28.03 -2.96 -8.80
N THR A 323 28.16 -4.12 -9.43
CA THR A 323 29.22 -4.43 -10.40
C THR A 323 28.78 -4.23 -11.85
N ASN A 324 27.49 -4.03 -12.10
CA ASN A 324 26.92 -3.90 -13.43
C ASN A 324 26.95 -2.44 -13.92
N GLN A 325 26.88 -2.26 -15.25
CA GLN A 325 26.80 -0.94 -15.89
C GLN A 325 25.54 -0.14 -15.48
N ALA A 326 24.52 -0.77 -14.89
CA ALA A 326 23.31 -0.07 -14.45
C ALA A 326 23.54 0.89 -13.27
N ALA A 327 24.49 0.60 -12.38
CA ALA A 327 24.82 1.47 -11.24
C ALA A 327 25.77 2.62 -11.62
N ALA A 328 26.59 2.41 -12.66
CA ALA A 328 27.63 3.35 -13.07
C ALA A 328 27.11 4.77 -13.45
N PRO A 329 25.99 4.95 -14.18
CA PRO A 329 25.42 6.26 -14.47
C PRO A 329 25.03 7.07 -13.23
N LEU A 330 24.76 6.39 -12.11
CA LEU A 330 24.42 7.03 -10.84
C LEU A 330 25.66 7.35 -9.99
N GLY A 331 26.87 7.04 -10.47
CA GLY A 331 28.10 7.15 -9.69
C GLY A 331 28.16 6.19 -8.50
N ILE A 332 27.38 5.10 -8.54
CA ILE A 332 27.30 4.11 -7.47
C ILE A 332 28.09 2.88 -7.86
N GLY A 333 28.89 2.37 -6.92
CA GLY A 333 29.57 1.10 -7.05
C GLY A 333 30.00 0.56 -5.70
N ARG A 334 30.79 -0.51 -5.72
CA ARG A 334 31.36 -1.15 -4.51
C ARG A 334 32.09 -0.14 -3.60
N GLN A 335 32.82 0.79 -4.23
CA GLN A 335 33.57 1.88 -3.59
C GLN A 335 32.70 2.86 -2.78
N THR A 336 31.41 2.98 -3.13
CA THR A 336 30.43 3.81 -2.42
C THR A 336 30.17 3.27 -1.01
N PHE A 337 30.28 1.95 -0.83
CA PHE A 337 30.06 1.28 0.45
C PHE A 337 31.35 0.89 1.17
N GLY A 338 32.51 1.32 0.67
CA GLY A 338 33.81 0.95 1.24
C GLY A 338 34.24 -0.49 0.94
N LEU A 339 33.60 -1.14 -0.03
CA LEU A 339 34.02 -2.46 -0.50
C LEU A 339 35.19 -2.32 -1.50
N ALA A 340 36.13 -3.26 -1.43
CA ALA A 340 37.20 -3.41 -2.41
C ALA A 340 36.65 -3.79 -3.79
#